data_AF-A0A353ZXP5-F1
#
_entry.id   AF-A0A353ZXP5-F1
#
_cell.length_a   1.000
_cell.length_b   1.000
_cell.length_c   1.000
_cell.angle_alpha   90.00
_cell.angle_beta   90.00
_cell.angle_gamma   90.00
#
_symmetry.space_group_name_H-M   'P 1'
#
loop_
_entity.id
_entity.type
_entity.pdbx_description
1 polymer ?
#
loop_
_entity_poly.entity_id
_entity_poly.type
_entity_poly.pdbx_seq_one_letter_code
_entity_poly.pdbx_strand_id
1 'polypeptide(L)'
;RPLAVMSREEWIAVSGLLEAGAAVGLLIPGTRRATATAVTAMFTVFLAGHVDALRRAYGPMGSPAQHKVHTVRLPLQLPLILWAWSLRKPGRRQ
;
A
#
# COMPACT_ATOMS: atom_id res chain seq x y z
N ARG A 1 8.43 22.38 12.42
CA ARG A 1 7.58 21.42 11.66
C ARG A 1 6.85 22.16 10.53
N PRO A 2 7.54 22.73 9.52
CA PRO A 2 6.92 23.74 8.66
C PRO A 2 6.35 23.19 7.32
N LEU A 3 6.15 21.88 7.18
CA LEU A 3 5.71 21.24 5.92
C LEU A 3 4.52 20.29 6.09
N ALA A 4 3.82 20.33 7.24
CA ALA A 4 2.62 19.52 7.41
C ALA A 4 1.46 20.19 6.65
N VAL A 5 1.17 19.68 5.46
CA VAL A 5 0.12 20.21 4.57
C VAL A 5 -1.30 19.96 5.14
N MET A 6 -1.45 18.97 6.04
CA MET A 6 -2.71 18.64 6.71
C MET A 6 -2.47 18.19 8.16
N SER A 7 -3.48 18.35 9.01
CA SER A 7 -3.57 17.80 10.37
C SER A 7 -3.70 16.28 10.38
N ARG A 8 -3.49 15.67 11.56
CA ARG A 8 -3.57 14.20 11.72
C ARG A 8 -4.98 13.69 11.41
N GLU A 9 -5.99 14.41 11.86
CA GLU A 9 -7.40 14.06 11.70
C GLU A 9 -7.80 14.10 10.23
N GLU A 10 -7.33 15.11 9.49
CA GLU A 10 -7.53 15.21 8.05
C GLU A 10 -6.84 14.06 7.30
N TRP A 11 -5.60 13.70 7.68
CA TRP A 11 -4.92 12.54 7.10
C TRP A 11 -5.71 11.24 7.30
N ILE A 12 -6.27 11.04 8.50
CA ILE A 12 -7.10 9.87 8.81
C ILE A 12 -8.38 9.87 7.98
N ALA A 13 -9.05 11.02 7.85
CA ALA A 13 -10.27 11.14 7.07
C ALA A 13 -10.03 10.85 5.59
N VAL A 14 -8.96 11.41 5.01
CA VAL A 14 -8.58 11.19 3.61
C VAL A 14 -8.22 9.72 3.36
N SER A 15 -7.42 9.10 4.23
CA SER A 15 -7.09 7.68 4.08
C SER A 15 -8.32 6.79 4.19
N GLY A 16 -9.22 7.08 5.14
CA GLY A 16 -10.47 6.33 5.29
C GLY A 16 -11.38 6.43 4.06
N LEU A 17 -11.47 7.62 3.45
CA LEU A 17 -12.23 7.83 2.22
C LEU A 17 -11.63 7.03 1.04
N LEU A 18 -10.30 7.01 0.92
CA LEU A 18 -9.62 6.21 -0.11
C LEU A 18 -9.84 4.71 0.08
N GLU A 19 -9.78 4.21 1.31
CA GLU A 19 -10.03 2.80 1.63
C GLU A 19 -11.48 2.39 1.32
N ALA A 20 -12.45 3.22 1.73
CA ALA A 20 -13.86 2.99 1.42
C ALA A 20 -14.11 3.01 -0.10
N GLY A 21 -13.52 3.98 -0.82
CA GLY A 21 -13.59 4.06 -2.27
C GLY A 21 -12.99 2.84 -2.98
N ALA A 22 -11.85 2.35 -2.50
CA ALA A 22 -11.22 1.13 -3.02
C ALA A 22 -12.10 -0.10 -2.77
N ALA A 23 -12.71 -0.23 -1.59
CA ALA A 23 -13.62 -1.33 -1.28
C ALA A 23 -14.84 -1.34 -2.22
N VAL A 24 -15.53 -0.20 -2.34
CA VAL A 24 -16.68 -0.04 -3.25
C VAL A 24 -16.27 -0.30 -4.70
N GLY A 25 -15.13 0.26 -5.13
CA GLY A 25 -14.60 0.10 -6.47
C GLY A 25 -14.16 -1.32 -6.81
N LEU A 26 -13.87 -2.17 -5.82
CA LEU A 26 -13.57 -3.60 -6.04
C LEU A 26 -14.84 -4.46 -6.09
N LEU A 27 -15.94 -4.02 -5.47
CA LEU A 27 -17.22 -4.74 -5.45
C LEU A 27 -18.00 -4.55 -6.76
N ILE A 28 -17.90 -3.38 -7.40
CA ILE A 28 -18.62 -3.07 -8.64
C ILE A 28 -17.87 -3.68 -9.84
N PRO A 29 -18.47 -4.61 -10.62
CA PRO A 29 -17.78 -5.31 -11.70
C PRO A 29 -17.18 -4.40 -12.77
N GLY A 30 -17.86 -3.29 -13.09
CA GLY A 30 -17.42 -2.33 -14.10
C GLY A 30 -16.18 -1.53 -13.70
N THR A 31 -15.97 -1.29 -12.40
CA THR A 31 -14.82 -0.50 -11.90
C THR A 31 -13.70 -1.38 -11.33
N ARG A 32 -14.00 -2.66 -11.01
CA ARG A 32 -13.07 -3.60 -10.37
C ARG A 32 -11.68 -3.64 -10.99
N ARG A 33 -11.57 -3.70 -12.33
CA ARG A 33 -10.27 -3.78 -13.00
C ARG A 33 -9.44 -2.49 -12.83
N ALA A 34 -10.09 -1.33 -12.91
CA ALA A 34 -9.44 -0.04 -12.72
C ALA A 34 -9.01 0.12 -11.25
N THR A 35 -9.91 -0.15 -10.30
CA THR A 35 -9.65 -0.10 -8.86
C THR A 35 -8.54 -1.05 -8.45
N ALA A 36 -8.57 -2.31 -8.92
CA ALA A 36 -7.51 -3.28 -8.65
C ALA A 36 -6.15 -2.85 -9.22
N THR A 37 -6.13 -2.19 -10.38
CA THR A 37 -4.90 -1.65 -10.95
C THR A 37 -4.35 -0.50 -10.10
N ALA A 38 -5.20 0.43 -9.65
CA ALA A 38 -4.81 1.53 -8.77
C ALA A 38 -4.27 1.03 -7.42
N VAL A 39 -4.97 0.08 -6.78
CA VAL A 39 -4.55 -0.54 -5.51
C VAL A 39 -3.21 -1.28 -5.68
N THR A 40 -3.03 -2.01 -6.78
CA THR A 40 -1.75 -2.67 -7.07
C THR A 40 -0.62 -1.65 -7.19
N ALA A 41 -0.82 -0.57 -7.97
CA ALA A 41 0.18 0.48 -8.15
C ALA A 41 0.54 1.16 -6.82
N MET A 42 -0.46 1.46 -5.98
CA MET A 42 -0.26 2.02 -4.65
C MET A 42 0.64 1.11 -3.79
N PHE A 43 0.34 -0.19 -3.73
CA PHE A 43 1.18 -1.13 -2.97
C PHE A 43 2.60 -1.24 -3.54
N THR A 44 2.77 -1.18 -4.86
CA THR A 44 4.10 -1.16 -5.49
C THR A 44 4.89 0.09 -5.10
N VAL A 45 4.27 1.27 -5.07
CA VAL A 45 4.93 2.51 -4.62
C VAL A 45 5.34 2.41 -3.15
N PHE A 46 4.45 1.90 -2.29
CA PHE A 46 4.80 1.68 -0.87
C PHE A 46 5.93 0.66 -0.71
N LEU A 47 5.99 -0.37 -1.54
CA LEU A 47 7.09 -1.34 -1.51
C LEU A 47 8.42 -0.65 -1.84
N ALA A 48 8.46 0.19 -2.88
CA ALA A 48 9.66 0.97 -3.21
C ALA A 48 10.10 1.88 -2.06
N GLY A 49 9.14 2.58 -1.41
CA GLY A 49 9.41 3.39 -0.22
C GLY A 49 9.95 2.58 0.97
N HIS A 50 9.44 1.37 1.20
CA HIS A 50 9.94 0.48 2.24
C HIS A 50 11.33 -0.08 1.94
N VAL A 51 11.64 -0.40 0.68
CA VAL A 51 13.01 -0.80 0.27
C VAL A 51 14.01 0.33 0.53
N ASP A 52 13.63 1.56 0.22
CA ASP A 52 14.46 2.74 0.47
C ASP A 52 14.65 2.99 1.99
N ALA A 53 13.59 2.84 2.79
CA ALA A 53 13.68 2.89 4.24
C ALA A 53 14.56 1.76 4.82
N LEU A 54 14.45 0.54 4.27
CA LEU A 54 15.30 -0.60 4.65
C LEU A 54 16.78 -0.29 4.36
N ARG A 55 17.11 0.22 3.16
CA ARG A 55 18.48 0.61 2.80
C ARG A 55 19.06 1.63 3.77
N ARG A 56 18.27 2.64 4.17
CA ARG A 56 18.69 3.61 5.19
C ARG A 56 18.85 2.98 6.57
N ALA A 57 17.95 2.07 6.94
CA ALA A 57 18.02 1.36 8.21
C ALA A 57 19.28 0.49 8.33
N TYR A 58 19.78 -0.13 7.26
CA TYR A 58 21.05 -0.88 7.28
C TYR A 58 22.31 0.00 7.11
N GLY A 59 22.16 1.32 7.07
CA GLY A 59 23.28 2.27 7.03
C GLY A 59 23.94 2.51 8.40
N PRO A 60 25.00 3.35 8.46
CA PRO A 60 25.83 3.56 9.66
C PRO A 60 25.09 4.10 10.90
N MET A 61 23.86 4.61 10.72
CA MET A 61 23.01 5.19 11.78
C MET A 61 21.78 4.33 12.12
N GLY A 62 21.72 3.08 11.64
CA GLY A 62 20.59 2.18 11.83
C GLY A 62 20.44 1.64 13.25
N SER A 63 19.28 1.79 13.86
CA SER A 63 18.99 1.16 15.16
C SER A 63 18.48 -0.29 15.00
N PRO A 64 18.78 -1.21 15.94
CA PRO A 64 18.33 -2.61 15.87
C PRO A 64 16.80 -2.80 15.78
N ALA A 65 16.03 -1.83 16.31
CA ALA A 65 14.58 -1.82 16.23
C ALA A 65 14.07 -1.53 14.80
N GLN A 66 14.76 -0.66 14.05
CA GLN A 66 14.42 -0.35 12.66
C GLN A 66 14.70 -1.55 11.74
N HIS A 67 15.76 -2.32 12.00
CA HIS A 67 16.04 -3.56 11.25
C HIS A 67 14.90 -4.56 11.35
N LYS A 68 14.38 -4.85 12.55
CA LYS A 68 13.27 -5.81 12.71
C LYS A 68 11.98 -5.37 12.00
N VAL A 69 11.60 -4.10 12.13
CA VAL A 69 10.34 -3.60 11.56
C VAL A 69 10.38 -3.60 10.04
N HIS A 70 11.48 -3.15 9.43
CA HIS A 70 11.57 -3.08 7.97
C HIS A 70 11.75 -4.45 7.33
N THR A 71 12.43 -5.40 7.99
CA THR A 71 12.62 -6.77 7.49
C THR A 71 11.32 -7.60 7.50
N VAL A 72 10.40 -7.36 8.43
CA VAL A 72 9.10 -8.06 8.47
C VAL A 72 8.07 -7.44 7.52
N ARG A 73 8.12 -6.12 7.28
CA ARG A 73 7.15 -5.43 6.41
C ARG A 73 7.27 -5.78 4.93
N LEU A 74 8.49 -6.03 4.46
CA LEU A 74 8.79 -6.35 3.07
C LEU A 74 8.14 -7.66 2.58
N PRO A 75 8.24 -8.81 3.29
CA PRO A 75 7.60 -10.04 2.84
C PRO A 75 6.06 -9.98 2.86
N LEU A 76 5.43 -9.12 3.68
CA LEU A 76 3.96 -9.02 3.73
C LEU A 76 3.35 -8.21 2.58
N GLN A 77 4.11 -7.30 1.95
CA GLN A 77 3.58 -6.49 0.85
C GLN A 77 3.40 -7.28 -0.47
N LEU A 78 4.24 -8.29 -0.72
CA LEU A 78 4.16 -9.10 -1.93
C LEU A 78 2.83 -9.88 -2.05
N PRO A 79 2.34 -10.58 -1.00
CA PRO A 79 1.02 -11.20 -1.00
C PRO A 79 -0.11 -10.23 -1.36
N LEU A 80 -0.08 -9.00 -0.83
CA LEU A 80 -1.13 -7.98 -1.09
C LEU A 80 -1.11 -7.50 -2.54
N ILE A 81 0.08 -7.30 -3.13
CA ILE A 81 0.24 -6.93 -4.54
C ILE A 81 -0.31 -8.04 -5.44
N LEU A 82 0.09 -9.30 -5.18
CA LEU A 82 -0.37 -10.45 -5.97
C LEU A 82 -1.88 -10.66 -5.85
N TRP A 83 -2.43 -10.50 -4.65
CA TRP A 83 -3.87 -10.55 -4.42
C TRP A 83 -4.60 -9.46 -5.21
N ALA A 84 -4.21 -8.19 -5.08
CA ALA A 84 -4.82 -7.08 -5.81
C ALA A 84 -4.75 -7.31 -7.33
N TRP A 85 -3.62 -7.78 -7.84
CA TRP A 85 -3.45 -8.08 -9.27
C TRP A 85 -4.37 -9.21 -9.75
N SER A 86 -4.60 -10.23 -8.92
CA SER A 86 -5.49 -11.35 -9.25
C SER A 86 -6.93 -10.88 -9.50
N LEU A 87 -7.38 -9.83 -8.79
CA LEU A 87 -8.73 -9.25 -8.92
C LEU A 87 -8.95 -8.52 -10.26
N ARG A 88 -7.89 -8.27 -11.05
CA ARG A 88 -8.00 -7.63 -12.37
C ARG A 88 -8.61 -8.55 -13.41
N LYS A 89 -8.54 -9.87 -13.23
CA LYS A 89 -9.13 -10.84 -14.15
C LYS A 89 -10.64 -10.94 -13.83
N PRO A 90 -11.54 -10.86 -14.83
CA PRO A 90 -12.92 -11.25 -14.63
C PRO A 90 -12.91 -12.67 -14.07
N GLY A 91 -13.64 -12.91 -12.98
CA GLY A 91 -13.78 -14.26 -12.46
C GLY A 91 -14.26 -15.14 -13.60
N ARG A 92 -13.54 -16.23 -13.90
CA ARG A 92 -14.15 -17.32 -14.66
C ARG A 92 -15.39 -17.71 -13.85
N ARG A 93 -16.57 -17.34 -14.36
CA ARG A 93 -17.79 -18.06 -14.03
C ARG A 93 -17.52 -19.50 -14.48
N GLN A 94 -17.13 -20.35 -13.54
CA GLN A 94 -17.45 -21.76 -13.61
C GLN A 94 -18.88 -21.91 -13.09
#